data_AF-A0A853ST64-F1
#
_entry.id   AF-A0A853ST64-F1
#
_cell.length_a   1.000
_cell.length_b   1.000
_cell.length_c   1.000
_cell.angle_alpha   90.00
_cell.angle_beta   90.00
_cell.angle_gamma   90.00
#
_symmetry.space_group_name_H-M   'P 1'
#
loop_
_entity.id
_entity.type
_entity.pdbx_description
1 polymer ?
#
loop_
_entity_poly.entity_id
_entity_poly.type
_entity_poly.pdbx_seq_one_letter_code
_entity_poly.pdbx_strand_id
1 'polypeptide(L)'
;MLKALKYEILRDVKAGGPAVLLAVRPIRVATIINEASFNEDQVLTHAKNVFLEDYVHDWNWDEKNGGQFRYFSRVAESADVLIVYEIDANFNPPSKFDPMTGKSLIGA
;
A
#
# COMPACT_ATOMS: atom_id res chain seq x y z
N MET A 1 -8.54 -4.69 4.32
CA MET A 1 -7.49 -4.00 5.10
C MET A 1 -6.32 -4.95 5.23
N LEU A 2 -5.10 -4.47 5.07
CA LEU A 2 -3.86 -5.25 5.25
C LEU A 2 -2.97 -4.47 6.20
N LYS A 3 -2.17 -5.12 7.05
CA LYS A 3 -1.22 -4.42 7.91
C LYS A 3 0.20 -4.64 7.40
N ALA A 4 0.93 -3.57 7.10
CA ALA A 4 2.34 -3.65 6.72
C ALA A 4 3.22 -3.88 7.94
N LEU A 5 4.16 -4.81 7.83
CA LEU A 5 5.20 -5.08 8.84
C LEU A 5 6.55 -4.51 8.41
N LYS A 6 6.85 -4.58 7.12
CA LYS A 6 8.08 -4.04 6.52
C LYS A 6 7.74 -3.27 5.25
N TYR A 7 8.15 -2.02 5.21
CA TYR A 7 7.85 -1.11 4.10
C TYR A 7 8.87 0.02 4.01
N GLU A 8 8.87 0.71 2.89
CA GLU A 8 9.53 2.00 2.70
C GLU A 8 8.61 2.95 1.91
N ILE A 9 8.84 4.25 2.04
CA ILE A 9 8.10 5.28 1.31
C ILE A 9 9.06 5.96 0.34
N LEU A 10 8.80 5.78 -0.95
CA LEU A 10 9.47 6.51 -2.02
C LEU A 10 8.76 7.86 -2.18
N ARG A 11 9.52 8.95 -2.14
CA ARG A 11 8.96 10.30 -2.21
C ARG A 11 8.92 10.82 -3.65
N ASP A 12 7.85 11.54 -3.98
CA ASP A 12 7.67 12.26 -5.26
C ASP A 12 8.00 11.38 -6.49
N VAL A 13 7.46 10.16 -6.51
CA VAL A 13 7.65 9.23 -7.61
C VAL A 13 6.76 9.62 -8.78
N LYS A 14 7.41 10.00 -9.88
CA LYS A 14 6.72 10.32 -11.13
C LYS A 14 6.18 9.06 -11.81
N ALA A 15 4.90 9.06 -12.16
CA ALA A 15 4.30 8.01 -13.00
C ALA A 15 4.90 8.02 -14.41
N GLY A 16 5.30 6.84 -14.89
CA GLY A 16 6.07 6.71 -16.13
C GLY A 16 7.50 7.26 -16.06
N GLY A 17 7.97 7.58 -14.85
CA GLY A 17 9.31 8.11 -14.59
C GLY A 17 10.43 7.09 -14.69
N PRO A 18 11.66 7.49 -14.32
CA PRO A 18 12.81 6.58 -14.27
C PRO A 18 12.57 5.45 -13.26
N ALA A 19 13.19 4.31 -13.51
CA ALA A 19 13.12 3.19 -12.58
C ALA A 19 13.87 3.51 -11.27
N VAL A 20 13.31 3.06 -10.15
CA VAL A 20 13.94 3.07 -8.83
C VAL A 20 14.51 1.68 -8.56
N LEU A 21 15.70 1.59 -7.97
CA LEU A 21 16.25 0.30 -7.59
C LEU A 21 15.70 -0.12 -6.23
N LEU A 22 15.06 -1.29 -6.18
CA LEU A 22 14.63 -1.92 -4.93
C LEU A 22 15.40 -3.22 -4.74
N ALA A 23 16.00 -3.38 -3.56
CA ALA A 23 16.82 -4.54 -3.22
C ALA A 23 16.02 -5.85 -3.15
N VAL A 24 14.72 -5.75 -2.89
CA VAL A 24 13.81 -6.89 -2.72
C VAL A 24 12.55 -6.64 -3.53
N ARG A 25 11.91 -7.72 -4.00
CA ARG A 25 10.62 -7.63 -4.66
C ARG A 25 9.55 -7.16 -3.66
N PRO A 26 8.80 -6.09 -3.96
CA PRO A 26 7.66 -5.72 -3.14
C PRO A 26 6.49 -6.68 -3.34
N ILE A 27 5.73 -6.91 -2.27
CA ILE A 27 4.51 -7.74 -2.29
C ILE A 27 3.24 -6.90 -2.45
N ARG A 28 3.28 -5.61 -2.06
CA ARG A 28 2.24 -4.62 -2.30
C ARG A 28 2.88 -3.27 -2.58
N VAL A 29 2.21 -2.49 -3.41
CA VAL A 29 2.55 -1.10 -3.70
C VAL A 29 1.27 -0.30 -3.56
N ALA A 30 1.38 0.90 -3.00
CA ALA A 30 0.24 1.77 -2.79
C ALA A 30 0.65 3.23 -2.91
N THR A 31 -0.23 4.06 -3.44
CA THR A 31 -0.08 5.51 -3.41
C THR A 31 -0.59 6.06 -2.09
N ILE A 32 0.19 6.90 -1.43
CA ILE A 32 -0.18 7.48 -0.14
C ILE A 32 -1.20 8.61 -0.37
N ILE A 33 -2.33 8.51 0.34
CA ILE A 33 -3.37 9.56 0.37
C ILE A 33 -3.25 10.36 1.68
N ASN A 34 -3.04 9.66 2.81
CA ASN A 34 -2.89 10.26 4.13
C ASN A 34 -1.85 9.46 4.93
N GLU A 35 -0.62 9.95 4.93
CA GLU A 35 0.49 9.32 5.64
C GLU A 35 0.29 9.31 7.15
N ALA A 36 -0.25 10.37 7.74
CA ALA A 36 -0.49 10.45 9.18
C ALA A 36 -1.43 9.33 9.64
N SER A 37 -2.54 9.11 8.92
CA SER A 37 -3.48 8.03 9.22
C SER A 37 -2.88 6.65 8.96
N PHE A 38 -1.95 6.49 8.00
CA PHE A 38 -1.24 5.23 7.82
C PHE A 38 -0.24 4.97 8.96
N ASN A 39 0.43 6.00 9.46
CA ASN A 39 1.44 5.88 10.51
C ASN A 39 0.87 5.59 11.91
N GLU A 40 -0.46 5.69 12.11
CA GLU A 40 -1.10 5.32 13.37
C GLU A 40 -0.98 3.82 13.69
N ASP A 41 -1.20 2.97 12.68
CA ASP A 41 -1.30 1.51 12.88
C ASP A 41 -0.72 0.66 11.74
N GLN A 42 -0.20 1.30 10.69
CA GLN A 42 0.34 0.70 9.48
C GLN A 42 -0.68 -0.15 8.71
N VAL A 43 -1.98 0.11 8.90
CA VAL A 43 -3.06 -0.58 8.20
C VAL A 43 -3.38 0.10 6.87
N LEU A 44 -3.14 -0.59 5.78
CA LEU A 44 -3.52 -0.20 4.43
C LEU A 44 -5.04 -0.28 4.29
N THR A 45 -5.67 0.89 4.33
CA THR A 45 -7.10 1.08 4.12
C THR A 45 -7.30 1.81 2.81
N HIS A 46 -7.71 1.04 1.79
CA HIS A 46 -7.93 1.55 0.44
C HIS A 46 -8.89 2.73 0.43
N ALA A 47 -8.55 3.78 -0.33
CA ALA A 47 -9.29 5.04 -0.47
C ALA A 47 -9.46 5.84 0.84
N LYS A 48 -8.82 5.45 1.95
CA LYS A 48 -8.76 6.23 3.20
C LYS A 48 -7.36 6.81 3.42
N ASN A 49 -6.37 5.95 3.58
CA ASN A 49 -4.99 6.36 3.83
C ASN A 49 -4.05 6.02 2.68
N VAL A 50 -4.39 5.02 1.86
CA VAL A 50 -3.65 4.63 0.67
C VAL A 50 -4.59 4.27 -0.48
N PHE A 51 -4.14 4.41 -1.71
CA PHE A 51 -4.70 3.79 -2.91
C PHE A 51 -3.86 2.56 -3.24
N LEU A 52 -4.47 1.37 -3.32
CA LEU A 52 -3.74 0.12 -3.57
C LEU A 52 -3.53 -0.03 -5.07
N GLU A 53 -2.27 -0.11 -5.50
CA GLU A 53 -1.89 -0.15 -6.91
C GLU A 53 -1.87 -1.60 -7.41
N ASP A 54 -2.36 -1.81 -8.63
CA ASP A 54 -2.35 -3.12 -9.27
C ASP A 54 -1.01 -3.40 -9.95
N TYR A 55 -0.51 -4.63 -9.79
CA TYR A 55 0.74 -5.07 -10.38
C TYR A 55 0.71 -5.11 -11.91
N VAL A 56 -0.44 -5.33 -12.53
CA VAL A 56 -0.48 -5.46 -13.99
C VAL A 56 -0.41 -4.10 -14.68
N HIS A 57 -0.97 -3.06 -14.05
CA HIS A 57 -1.23 -1.79 -14.71
C HIS A 57 -0.46 -0.61 -14.11
N ASP A 58 -0.17 -0.65 -12.82
CA ASP A 58 0.26 0.54 -12.08
C ASP A 58 1.71 0.46 -11.64
N TRP A 59 2.31 -0.74 -11.57
CA TRP A 59 3.73 -0.89 -11.26
C TRP A 59 4.32 -2.22 -11.72
N ASN A 60 5.63 -2.27 -11.88
CA ASN A 60 6.39 -3.47 -12.24
C ASN A 60 7.68 -3.52 -11.40
N TRP A 61 8.14 -4.71 -11.04
CA TRP A 61 9.48 -4.94 -10.53
C TRP A 61 10.20 -6.02 -11.35
N ASP A 62 11.34 -5.67 -11.93
CA ASP A 62 12.12 -6.55 -12.79
C ASP A 62 13.37 -7.08 -12.10
N GLU A 63 13.29 -8.35 -11.67
CA GLU A 63 14.39 -9.09 -11.05
C GLU A 63 15.61 -9.20 -11.97
N LYS A 64 15.38 -9.43 -13.27
CA LYS A 64 16.46 -9.71 -14.24
C LYS A 64 17.31 -8.48 -14.50
N ASN A 65 16.74 -7.30 -14.27
CA ASN A 65 17.41 -6.01 -14.43
C ASN A 65 17.89 -5.41 -13.10
N GLY A 66 18.18 -6.25 -12.10
CA GLY A 66 18.76 -5.82 -10.83
C GLY A 66 17.75 -5.17 -9.88
N GLY A 67 16.46 -5.55 -9.99
CA GLY A 67 15.41 -5.05 -9.12
C GLY A 67 14.89 -3.67 -9.50
N GLN A 68 14.79 -3.39 -10.81
CA GLN A 68 14.20 -2.15 -11.30
C GLN A 68 12.70 -2.10 -11.04
N PHE A 69 12.30 -1.21 -10.15
CA PHE A 69 10.92 -0.84 -9.90
C PHE A 69 10.48 0.29 -10.83
N ARG A 70 9.33 0.12 -11.48
CA ARG A 70 8.69 1.13 -12.32
C ARG A 70 7.28 1.38 -11.84
N TYR A 71 6.90 2.64 -11.78
CA TYR A 71 5.60 3.10 -11.35
C TYR A 71 4.92 3.83 -12.51
N PHE A 72 3.67 3.48 -12.78
CA PHE A 72 2.89 3.90 -13.96
C PHE A 72 1.51 4.45 -13.60
N SER A 73 1.20 4.57 -12.30
CA SER A 73 -0.12 4.83 -11.74
C SER A 73 -1.02 5.76 -12.55
N ARG A 74 -2.31 5.43 -12.55
CA ARG A 74 -3.35 6.20 -13.23
C ARG A 74 -4.02 7.23 -12.34
N VAL A 75 -3.71 7.24 -11.04
CA VAL A 75 -4.38 8.12 -10.08
C VAL A 75 -3.62 9.43 -9.82
N ALA A 76 -2.32 9.48 -10.14
CA ALA A 76 -1.49 10.66 -9.95
C ALA A 76 -0.33 10.71 -10.95
N GLU A 77 0.06 11.91 -11.37
CA GLU A 77 1.26 12.11 -12.21
C GLU A 77 2.55 12.02 -11.40
N SER A 78 2.50 12.41 -10.13
CA SER A 78 3.56 12.20 -9.13
C SER A 78 2.92 11.95 -7.76
N ALA A 79 3.50 11.04 -6.98
CA ALA A 79 3.00 10.74 -5.65
C ALA A 79 4.06 10.16 -4.71
N ASP A 80 3.78 10.20 -3.42
CA ASP A 80 4.49 9.39 -2.45
C ASP A 80 3.98 7.94 -2.52
N VAL A 81 4.88 7.01 -2.76
CA VAL A 81 4.57 5.60 -3.03
C VAL A 81 5.05 4.74 -1.88
N LEU A 82 4.13 4.05 -1.24
CA LEU A 82 4.37 3.03 -0.24
C LEU A 82 4.75 1.71 -0.93
N ILE A 83 5.94 1.22 -0.63
CA ILE A 83 6.46 -0.07 -1.06
C ILE A 83 6.43 -1.02 0.13
N VAL A 84 5.67 -2.10 0.05
CA VAL A 84 5.51 -3.06 1.14
C VAL A 84 6.19 -4.37 0.77
N TYR A 85 7.02 -4.87 1.69
CA TYR A 85 7.77 -6.12 1.55
C TYR A 85 7.17 -7.24 2.39
N GLU A 86 6.48 -6.90 3.47
CA GLU A 86 5.90 -7.88 4.39
C GLU A 86 4.57 -7.37 4.96
N ILE A 87 3.58 -8.26 5.01
CA ILE A 87 2.27 -8.01 5.62
C ILE A 87 2.04 -8.98 6.77
N ASP A 88 1.30 -8.53 7.77
CA ASP A 88 0.82 -9.42 8.83
C ASP A 88 -0.31 -10.30 8.30
N ALA A 89 0.02 -11.57 8.04
CA ALA A 89 -0.94 -12.57 7.56
C ALA A 89 -2.02 -12.94 8.60
N ASN A 90 -1.79 -12.63 9.88
CA ASN A 90 -2.72 -12.92 10.97
C ASN A 90 -3.52 -11.68 11.40
N PHE A 91 -3.33 -10.54 10.73
CA PHE A 91 -4.06 -9.32 11.05
C PHE A 91 -5.56 -9.50 10.78
N ASN A 92 -6.32 -9.51 11.86
CA ASN A 92 -7.77 -9.49 11.81
C ASN A 92 -8.25 -8.08 12.18
N PRO A 93 -8.85 -7.32 11.24
CA PRO A 93 -9.39 -6.02 11.58
C PRO A 93 -10.54 -6.19 12.58
N PRO A 94 -10.69 -5.25 13.54
CA PRO A 94 -11.79 -5.31 14.48
C PRO A 94 -13.13 -5.32 13.72
N SER A 95 -14.03 -6.22 14.13
CA SER A 95 -15.35 -6.30 13.51
C SER A 95 -16.10 -4.99 13.75
N LYS A 96 -16.69 -4.44 12.69
CA LYS A 96 -17.57 -3.27 12.82
C LYS A 96 -18.96 -3.65 13.32
N PHE A 97 -19.31 -4.94 13.27
CA PHE A 97 -20.62 -5.46 13.63
C PHE A 97 -20.49 -6.63 14.59
N ASP A 98 -21.41 -6.73 15.53
CA ASP A 98 -21.57 -7.89 16.38
C ASP A 98 -21.98 -9.08 15.50
N PRO A 99 -21.20 -10.18 15.46
CA PRO A 99 -21.51 -11.32 14.61
C PRO A 99 -22.78 -12.07 15.02
N MET A 100 -23.21 -11.96 16.28
CA MET A 100 -24.42 -12.62 16.81
C MET A 100 -25.67 -11.78 16.60
N THR A 101 -25.56 -10.45 16.69
CA THR A 101 -26.74 -9.56 16.66
C THR A 101 -26.82 -8.69 15.40
N GLY A 102 -25.74 -8.62 14.60
CA GLY A 102 -25.64 -7.76 13.42
C GLY A 102 -25.58 -6.26 13.75
N LYS A 103 -25.57 -5.87 15.02
CA LYS A 103 -25.54 -4.46 15.44
C LYS A 103 -24.18 -3.84 15.21
N SER A 104 -24.15 -2.55 14.87
CA SER A 104 -22.90 -1.79 14.80
C SER A 104 -22.22 -1.79 16.17
N LEU A 105 -20.94 -2.16 16.21
CA LEU A 105 -20.05 -2.01 17.37
C LEU A 105 -19.42 -0.61 17.44
N ILE A 106 -19.61 0.18 16.39
CA ILE A 106 -19.16 1.57 16.34
C ILE A 106 -20.35 2.44 16.79
N GLY A 107 -20.24 3.04 17.98
CA GLY A 107 -21.22 4.03 18.49
C GLY A 107 -22.18 3.55 19.58
N ALA A 108 -21.78 2.60 20.45
CA ALA A 108 -22.43 2.36 21.73
C ALA A 108 -21.68 3.06 22.86
#